data_AF-A0A9D2TAJ4-F1
#
_entry.id   AF-A0A9D2TAJ4-F1
#
_cell.length_a   1.000
_cell.length_b   1.000
_cell.length_c   1.000
_cell.angle_alpha   90.00
_cell.angle_beta   90.00
_cell.angle_gamma   90.00
#
_symmetry.space_group_name_H-M   'P 1'
#
loop_
_entity.id
_entity.type
_entity.pdbx_description
1 polymer ?
#
loop_
_entity_poly.entity_id
_entity_poly.type
_entity_poly.pdbx_seq_one_letter_code
_entity_poly.pdbx_strand_id
1 'polypeptide(L)'
;MYLIGAFRRTALWCIIFTVLGSIAISADLLNFLGVLIVIYAFTLLLHLLVCKFKDKNRSFVEAFLSSLLRDLAAPFSKFSTFLAVITRRWVIQDDSKFHNIIDALQVVSGGIWSIIVFGVGAFLLVNIIL
;
A
#
# COMPACT_ATOMS: atom_id res chain seq x y z
N MET A 1 -8.34 7.60 7.89
CA MET A 1 -6.91 7.19 7.72
C MET A 1 -6.73 6.01 6.77
N TYR A 2 -7.66 5.03 6.72
CA TYR A 2 -7.52 3.85 5.87
C TYR A 2 -7.40 4.18 4.37
N LEU A 3 -8.27 5.07 3.87
CA LEU A 3 -8.32 5.46 2.45
C LEU A 3 -7.01 6.14 1.99
N ILE A 4 -6.53 7.13 2.75
CA ILE A 4 -5.27 7.84 2.49
C ILE A 4 -4.09 6.85 2.47
N GLY A 5 -4.05 5.93 3.45
CA GLY A 5 -3.02 4.89 3.48
C GLY A 5 -3.15 3.87 2.35
N ALA A 6 -4.32 3.70 1.75
CA ALA A 6 -4.54 2.83 0.57
C ALA A 6 -4.02 3.47 -0.71
N PHE A 7 -4.38 4.73 -0.96
CA PHE A 7 -3.85 5.46 -2.10
C PHE A 7 -2.32 5.57 -2.06
N ARG A 8 -1.77 5.88 -0.88
CA ARG A 8 -0.33 6.04 -0.70
C ARG A 8 0.45 4.76 -1.00
N ARG A 9 0.08 3.63 -0.38
CA ARG A 9 0.76 2.34 -0.63
C ARG A 9 0.61 1.88 -2.08
N THR A 10 -0.57 2.07 -2.68
CA THR A 10 -0.79 1.71 -4.09
C THR A 10 0.05 2.57 -5.03
N ALA A 11 0.10 3.89 -4.80
CA ALA A 11 0.93 4.79 -5.58
C ALA A 11 2.42 4.42 -5.48
N LEU A 12 2.91 4.10 -4.27
CA LEU A 12 4.29 3.65 -4.06
C LEU A 12 4.62 2.40 -4.89
N TRP A 13 3.76 1.37 -4.81
CA TRP A 13 4.00 0.12 -5.55
C TRP A 13 3.86 0.29 -7.06
N CYS A 14 2.97 1.18 -7.53
CA CYS A 14 2.93 1.56 -8.94
C CYS A 14 4.23 2.24 -9.39
N ILE A 15 4.76 3.19 -8.61
CA ILE A 15 6.06 3.83 -8.89
C ILE A 15 7.16 2.77 -8.98
N ILE A 16 7.23 1.87 -7.99
CA ILE A 16 8.21 0.78 -7.96
C ILE A 16 8.13 -0.08 -9.22
N PHE A 17 6.93 -0.54 -9.61
CA PHE A 17 6.75 -1.35 -10.80
C PHE A 17 7.04 -0.62 -12.10
N THR A 18 6.67 0.65 -12.20
CA THR A 18 6.99 1.47 -13.37
C THR A 18 8.50 1.64 -13.54
N VAL A 19 9.24 1.82 -12.44
CA VAL A 19 10.71 1.90 -12.47
C VAL A 19 11.35 0.55 -12.78
N LEU A 20 10.89 -0.53 -12.14
CA LEU A 20 11.41 -1.88 -12.37
C LEU A 20 11.14 -2.40 -13.79
N GLY A 21 9.99 -2.06 -14.36
CA GLY A 21 9.60 -2.48 -15.71
C GLY A 21 10.14 -1.61 -16.84
N SER A 22 10.92 -0.55 -16.56
CA SER A 22 11.34 0.38 -17.60
C SER A 22 12.57 -0.12 -18.38
N ILE A 23 12.33 -0.91 -19.43
CA ILE A 23 13.36 -1.27 -20.42
C ILE A 23 13.46 -0.18 -21.51
N ALA A 24 12.41 0.63 -21.71
CA ALA A 24 12.44 1.86 -22.50
C ALA A 24 11.36 2.84 -22.00
N ILE A 25 11.75 3.93 -21.34
CA ILE A 25 10.81 4.94 -20.84
C ILE A 25 10.29 5.76 -22.04
N SER A 26 9.02 5.58 -22.41
CA SER A 26 8.33 6.50 -23.30
C SER A 26 7.99 7.81 -22.57
N ALA A 27 7.83 8.91 -23.31
CA ALA A 27 7.41 10.20 -22.73
C ALA A 27 6.07 10.09 -21.97
N ASP A 28 5.14 9.27 -22.47
CA ASP A 28 3.86 9.01 -21.81
C ASP A 28 4.03 8.27 -20.48
N LEU A 29 4.93 7.28 -20.42
CA LEU A 29 5.21 6.55 -19.19
C LEU A 29 5.90 7.45 -18.15
N LEU A 30 6.77 8.36 -18.61
CA LEU A 30 7.41 9.36 -17.74
C LEU A 30 6.39 10.34 -17.16
N ASN A 31 5.46 10.82 -17.98
CA ASN A 31 4.36 11.69 -17.52
C ASN A 31 3.48 10.97 -16.49
N PHE A 32 3.13 9.71 -16.76
CA PHE A 32 2.37 8.89 -15.83
C PHE A 32 3.11 8.66 -14.50
N LEU A 33 4.41 8.36 -14.55
CA LEU A 33 5.25 8.25 -13.37
C LEU A 33 5.28 9.55 -12.56
N GLY A 34 5.39 10.70 -13.24
CA GLY A 34 5.32 12.02 -12.63
C GLY A 34 4.01 12.23 -11.86
N VAL A 35 2.87 11.87 -12.46
CA VAL A 35 1.56 11.94 -11.80
C VAL A 35 1.51 11.03 -10.56
N LEU A 36 2.01 9.81 -10.65
CA LEU A 36 2.06 8.89 -9.51
C LEU A 36 2.93 9.42 -8.37
N ILE A 37 4.09 10.00 -8.67
CA ILE A 37 5.00 10.62 -7.69
C ILE A 37 4.29 11.78 -6.98
N VAL A 38 3.60 12.64 -7.72
CA VAL A 38 2.85 13.76 -7.15
C VAL A 38 1.74 13.28 -6.22
N ILE A 39 0.97 12.26 -6.63
CA ILE A 39 -0.09 11.66 -5.79
C ILE A 39 0.52 11.06 -4.52
N TYR A 40 1.61 10.31 -4.63
CA TYR A 40 2.29 9.72 -3.48
C TYR A 40 2.80 10.80 -2.52
N ALA A 41 3.49 11.82 -3.04
CA ALA A 41 4.02 12.92 -2.24
C ALA A 41 2.90 13.68 -1.50
N PHE A 42 1.81 13.99 -2.19
CA PHE A 42 0.67 14.68 -1.60
C PHE A 42 0.00 13.85 -0.50
N THR A 43 -0.29 12.57 -0.76
CA THR A 43 -0.90 11.67 0.23
C THR A 43 0.02 11.40 1.42
N LEU A 44 1.34 11.33 1.20
CA LEU A 44 2.34 11.22 2.25
C LEU A 44 2.40 12.48 3.12
N LEU A 45 2.43 13.67 2.52
CA LEU A 45 2.39 14.95 3.24
C LEU A 45 1.13 15.07 4.11
N LEU A 46 -0.04 14.75 3.55
CA LEU A 46 -1.29 14.71 4.32
C LEU A 46 -1.19 13.74 5.51
N HIS A 47 -0.59 12.57 5.32
CA HIS A 47 -0.40 11.62 6.41
C HIS A 47 0.56 12.14 7.48
N LEU A 48 1.66 12.78 7.08
CA LEU A 48 2.64 13.34 8.00
C LEU A 48 2.04 14.49 8.82
N LEU A 49 1.22 15.34 8.20
CA LEU A 49 0.46 16.38 8.90
C LEU A 49 -0.45 15.75 9.96
N VAL A 50 -1.25 14.74 9.59
CA VAL A 50 -2.13 14.02 10.53
C VAL A 50 -1.32 13.38 11.67
N CYS A 51 -0.18 12.77 11.37
CA CYS A 51 0.70 12.20 12.39
C CYS A 51 1.26 13.26 13.33
N LYS A 52 1.65 14.43 12.82
CA LYS A 52 2.17 15.53 13.65
C LYS A 52 1.11 16.15 14.55
N PHE A 53 -0.14 16.22 14.09
CA PHE A 53 -1.27 16.64 14.93
C PHE A 53 -1.60 15.64 16.03
N LYS A 54 -1.42 14.33 15.76
CA LYS A 54 -1.69 13.27 16.75
C LYS A 54 -0.58 13.12 17.77
N ASP A 55 0.67 13.24 17.34
CA ASP A 55 1.84 12.98 18.18
C ASP A 55 2.88 14.07 17.95
N LYS A 56 2.86 15.08 18.84
CA LYS A 56 3.66 16.30 18.71
C LYS A 56 5.15 16.02 18.90
N ASN A 57 5.49 14.99 19.69
CA ASN A 57 6.87 14.65 20.06
C ASN A 57 7.58 13.81 19.00
N ARG A 58 6.83 13.15 18.13
CA ARG A 58 7.40 12.36 17.05
C ARG A 58 8.14 13.23 16.04
N SER A 59 9.36 12.84 15.71
CA SER A 59 10.16 13.54 14.70
C SER A 59 9.56 13.35 13.31
N PHE A 60 9.72 14.35 12.43
CA PHE A 60 9.21 14.28 11.06
C PHE A 60 9.84 13.11 10.29
N VAL A 61 11.14 12.89 10.49
CA VAL A 61 11.90 11.80 9.88
C VAL A 61 11.39 10.44 10.33
N GLU A 62 11.12 10.23 11.62
CA GLU A 62 10.53 8.98 12.11
C GLU A 62 9.14 8.72 11.57
N ALA A 63 8.32 9.77 11.42
CA ALA A 63 6.99 9.64 10.84
C ALA A 63 7.07 9.26 9.35
N PHE A 64 7.99 9.88 8.60
CA PHE A 64 8.27 9.58 7.21
C PHE A 64 8.77 8.14 7.03
N LEU A 65 9.84 7.77 7.73
CA LEU A 65 10.46 6.45 7.59
C LEU A 65 9.49 5.33 7.99
N SER A 66 8.76 5.51 9.08
CA SER A 66 7.74 4.55 9.50
C SER A 66 6.59 4.43 8.51
N SER A 67 6.19 5.54 7.89
CA SER A 67 5.18 5.53 6.82
C SER A 67 5.67 4.72 5.63
N LEU A 68 6.89 5.01 5.15
CA LEU A 68 7.51 4.39 4.00
C LEU A 68 7.71 2.88 4.22
N LEU A 69 8.22 2.49 5.40
CA LEU A 69 8.38 1.08 5.77
C LEU A 69 7.03 0.35 5.83
N ARG A 70 5.97 0.99 6.35
CA ARG A 70 4.62 0.41 6.35
C ARG A 70 4.07 0.24 4.94
N ASP A 71 4.33 1.18 4.05
CA ASP A 71 3.86 1.09 2.66
C ASP A 71 4.58 0.00 1.88
N LEU A 72 5.90 -0.15 2.09
CA LEU A 72 6.70 -1.26 1.56
C LEU A 72 6.23 -2.61 2.10
N ALA A 73 6.00 -2.71 3.41
CA ALA A 73 5.54 -3.94 4.03
C ALA A 73 4.05 -4.24 3.81
N ALA A 74 3.30 -3.30 3.22
CA ALA A 74 1.85 -3.39 3.12
C ALA A 74 1.34 -4.64 2.37
N PRO A 75 1.94 -5.10 1.25
CA PRO A 75 1.50 -6.31 0.58
C PRO A 75 1.60 -7.52 1.51
N PHE A 76 2.76 -7.73 2.14
CA PHE A 76 2.97 -8.84 3.07
C PHE A 76 1.98 -8.84 4.24
N SER A 77 1.76 -7.68 4.85
CA SER A 77 0.82 -7.52 5.96
C SER A 77 -0.64 -7.74 5.53
N LYS A 78 -1.04 -7.26 4.35
CA LYS A 78 -2.40 -7.45 3.84
C LYS A 78 -2.66 -8.90 3.42
N PHE A 79 -1.68 -9.53 2.79
CA PHE A 79 -1.75 -10.94 2.45
C PHE A 79 -1.80 -11.84 3.68
N SER A 80 -0.97 -11.57 4.70
CA SER A 80 -0.99 -12.35 5.95
C SER A 80 -2.32 -12.21 6.69
N THR A 81 -2.89 -11.01 6.73
CA THR A 81 -4.22 -10.76 7.33
C THR A 81 -5.31 -11.50 6.56
N PHE A 82 -5.28 -11.45 5.23
CA PHE A 82 -6.23 -12.16 4.37
C PHE A 82 -6.16 -13.67 4.55
N LEU A 83 -4.94 -14.23 4.59
CA LEU A 83 -4.73 -15.64 4.89
C LEU A 83 -5.24 -16.02 6.28
N ALA A 84 -4.98 -15.21 7.30
CA ALA A 84 -5.44 -15.47 8.67
C ALA A 84 -6.98 -15.56 8.76
N VAL A 85 -7.68 -14.70 8.01
CA VAL A 85 -9.16 -14.71 7.95
C VAL A 85 -9.68 -15.92 7.17
N ILE A 86 -9.12 -16.24 5.99
CA ILE A 86 -9.58 -17.41 5.21
C ILE A 86 -9.28 -18.74 5.93
N THR A 87 -8.12 -18.84 6.59
CA THR A 87 -7.72 -20.04 7.34
C THR A 87 -8.45 -20.18 8.67
N ARG A 88 -9.40 -19.29 8.99
CA ARG A 88 -10.12 -19.21 10.27
C ARG A 88 -9.22 -19.14 11.50
N ARG A 89 -7.95 -18.77 11.34
CA ARG A 89 -7.03 -18.51 12.47
C ARG A 89 -7.42 -17.25 13.22
N TRP A 90 -8.19 -16.35 12.59
CA TRP A 90 -8.78 -15.17 13.20
C TRP A 90 -10.29 -15.20 13.00
N VAL A 91 -11.04 -15.35 14.10
CA VAL A 91 -12.48 -15.11 14.14
C VAL A 91 -12.66 -13.66 14.54
N ILE A 92 -13.25 -12.84 13.67
CA ILE A 92 -13.61 -11.46 14.00
C ILE A 92 -14.74 -11.52 15.05
N GLN A 93 -14.36 -11.45 16.33
CA GLN A 93 -15.27 -11.34 17.47
C GLN A 93 -15.58 -9.85 17.70
N ASP A 94 -16.48 -9.31 16.89
CA ASP A 94 -17.08 -7.99 17.12
C ASP A 94 -18.60 -8.13 16.99
N ASP A 95 -19.32 -7.80 18.06
CA ASP A 95 -20.77 -7.97 18.20
C ASP A 95 -21.58 -6.98 17.33
N SER A 96 -20.90 -6.03 16.67
CA SER A 96 -21.53 -5.04 15.79
C SER A 96 -21.51 -5.50 14.31
N LYS A 97 -22.67 -5.90 13.78
CA LYS A 97 -22.83 -6.35 12.37
C LYS A 97 -22.23 -5.40 11.33
N PHE A 98 -22.28 -4.09 11.56
CA PHE A 98 -21.80 -3.09 10.59
C PHE A 98 -20.26 -2.95 10.54
N HIS A 99 -19.58 -2.97 11.68
CA HIS A 99 -18.11 -2.90 11.68
C HIS A 99 -17.50 -4.19 11.11
N ASN A 100 -18.13 -5.34 11.39
CA ASN A 100 -17.72 -6.62 10.82
C ASN A 100 -17.79 -6.64 9.27
N ILE A 101 -18.81 -6.03 8.66
CA ILE A 101 -18.92 -5.94 7.19
C ILE A 101 -17.82 -5.04 6.61
N ILE A 102 -17.58 -3.88 7.22
CA ILE A 102 -16.55 -2.94 6.75
C ILE A 102 -15.16 -3.56 6.87
N ASP A 103 -14.87 -4.23 7.98
CA ASP A 103 -13.60 -4.90 8.21
C ASP A 103 -13.40 -6.09 7.28
N ALA A 104 -14.43 -6.90 7.05
CA ALA A 104 -14.39 -7.98 6.07
C ALA A 104 -14.10 -7.44 4.65
N LEU A 105 -14.78 -6.37 4.23
CA LEU A 105 -14.52 -5.73 2.94
C LEU A 105 -13.09 -5.19 2.84
N GLN A 106 -12.56 -4.60 3.92
CA GLN A 106 -11.19 -4.11 3.96
C GLN A 106 -10.15 -5.23 3.88
N VAL A 107 -10.40 -6.36 4.55
CA VAL A 107 -9.53 -7.54 4.51
C VAL A 107 -9.54 -8.16 3.13
N VAL A 108 -10.71 -8.36 2.53
CA VAL A 108 -10.85 -8.97 1.20
C VAL A 108 -10.24 -8.07 0.13
N SER A 109 -10.59 -6.78 0.10
CA SER A 109 -10.02 -5.83 -0.87
C SER A 109 -8.51 -5.67 -0.70
N GLY A 110 -8.01 -5.66 0.54
CA GLY A 110 -6.59 -5.65 0.84
C GLY A 110 -5.85 -6.91 0.38
N GLY A 111 -6.48 -8.08 0.57
CA GLY A 111 -5.96 -9.36 0.10
C GLY A 111 -5.85 -9.43 -1.42
N ILE A 112 -6.93 -9.10 -2.13
CA ILE A 112 -6.96 -9.02 -3.60
C ILE A 112 -5.88 -8.07 -4.11
N TRP A 113 -5.81 -6.86 -3.55
CA TRP A 113 -4.76 -5.89 -3.89
C TRP A 113 -3.35 -6.47 -3.72
N SER A 114 -3.09 -7.16 -2.60
CA SER A 114 -1.78 -7.75 -2.37
C SER A 114 -1.43 -8.87 -3.35
N ILE A 115 -2.40 -9.69 -3.74
CA ILE A 115 -2.20 -10.75 -4.73
C ILE A 115 -1.81 -10.13 -6.07
N ILE A 116 -2.47 -9.04 -6.48
CA ILE A 116 -2.13 -8.31 -7.70
C ILE A 116 -0.70 -7.77 -7.62
N VAL A 117 -0.32 -7.13 -6.50
CA VAL A 117 1.05 -6.62 -6.29
C VAL A 117 2.08 -7.75 -6.42
N PHE A 118 1.86 -8.89 -5.76
CA PHE A 118 2.78 -10.03 -5.89
C PHE A 118 2.82 -10.61 -7.30
N GLY A 119 1.67 -10.73 -7.98
CA GLY A 119 1.59 -11.23 -9.35
C GLY A 119 2.35 -10.36 -10.34
N VAL A 120 2.17 -9.04 -10.28
CA VAL A 120 2.91 -8.07 -11.12
C VAL A 120 4.40 -8.10 -10.78
N GLY A 121 4.75 -8.14 -9.49
CA GLY A 121 6.14 -8.22 -9.05
C GLY A 121 6.85 -9.48 -9.55
N ALA A 122 6.19 -10.65 -9.45
CA ALA A 122 6.73 -11.91 -9.95
C ALA A 122 6.90 -11.89 -11.47
N PHE A 123 5.91 -11.36 -12.21
CA PHE A 123 6.01 -11.19 -13.66
C PHE A 123 7.21 -10.32 -14.05
N LEU A 124 7.39 -9.16 -13.41
CA LEU A 124 8.53 -8.28 -13.70
C LEU A 124 9.87 -8.95 -13.35
N LEU A 125 9.96 -9.65 -12.21
CA LEU A 125 11.17 -10.39 -11.84
C LEU A 125 11.54 -11.45 -12.86
N VAL A 126 10.58 -12.23 -13.35
CA VAL A 126 10.83 -13.23 -14.39
C VAL A 126 11.36 -12.57 -15.66
N ASN A 127 10.76 -11.47 -16.11
CA ASN A 127 11.21 -10.76 -17.32
C ASN A 127 12.57 -10.04 -17.18
N ILE A 128 13.03 -9.76 -15.95
CA ILE A 128 14.37 -9.18 -15.73
C ILE A 128 15.44 -10.28 -15.75
N ILE A 129 15.10 -11.47 -15.26
CA ILE A 129 16.05 -12.59 -15.11
C ILE A 129 16.23 -13.38 -16.41
N LEU A 130 15.17 -13.46 -17.22
CA LEU A 130 15.03 -14.37 -18.37
C LEU A 130 15.11 -13.60 -19.68
#